data_AF-A0A200PSF6-F1
#
_entry.id   AF-A0A200PSF6-F1
#
_cell.length_a   1.000
_cell.length_b   1.000
_cell.length_c   1.000
_cell.angle_alpha   90.00
_cell.angle_beta   90.00
_cell.angle_gamma   90.00
#
_symmetry.space_group_name_H-M   'P 1'
#
loop_
_entity.id
_entity.type
_entity.pdbx_description
1 polymer ?
#
loop_
_entity_poly.entity_id
_entity_poly.type
_entity_poly.pdbx_seq_one_letter_code
_entity_poly.pdbx_strand_id
1 'polypeptide(L)'
;MSGIGQIKLIADSCLWHCLPPDYIVFLSPSDFLFTRIGCILLSVGQNEFHGEVLHTLKYVVNQSEYVVQTLKNVTEYLSLAKTISVDQLFLPSNVKDEIDKLNVDLNTAADTLTEKSKENSGRIRKVFSVVRSSLITMAALMLLLALLGLFYLCVMLPSCCYRFIWSGWLLVAVTFILFGVFVILNNAITDTCVAMGEWVENPHAETALSNILPCVDQRTTNKTLIQSKVVISQLVNVVNTAIWSFANWDPPPQATLAYYNQSGPLMPPLCTPFDFQLHDRPCAPQEVSFSNASLVWQNYTCTVSASASGLCNSVGRITPIVYKQLVAAVNVSYALDYYTPPLLSLQDCNFVRDTFRNITSEYCPPLERYLKMVNAGLVLISVGIMLCLLLWILYANRPRREEVFVRKISLPIKALCGCSNNHNNSYGNNNTTPSSGVEV
;
A
#
# COMPACT_ATOMS: atom_id res chain seq x y z
N MET A 1 8.86 11.97 -16.95
CA MET A 1 7.75 12.06 -17.91
C MET A 1 6.74 10.98 -17.58
N SER A 2 5.54 11.36 -17.12
CA SER A 2 4.48 10.41 -16.76
C SER A 2 4.11 9.57 -18.00
N GLY A 3 4.03 8.25 -17.86
CA GLY A 3 3.55 7.35 -18.94
C GLY A 3 2.19 7.75 -19.50
N ILE A 4 1.40 8.52 -18.73
CA ILE A 4 0.14 9.14 -19.17
C ILE A 4 0.37 10.10 -20.34
N GLY A 5 1.49 10.84 -20.36
CA GLY A 5 1.84 11.74 -21.45
C GLY A 5 2.10 10.99 -22.76
N GLN A 6 2.80 9.85 -22.70
CA GLN A 6 3.08 8.99 -23.86
C GLN A 6 1.81 8.33 -24.39
N ILE A 7 0.90 7.84 -23.53
CA ILE A 7 -0.32 7.19 -24.00
C ILE A 7 -1.43 8.18 -24.42
N LYS A 8 -1.49 9.36 -23.79
CA LYS A 8 -2.32 10.47 -24.26
C LYS A 8 -1.80 11.02 -25.60
N LEU A 9 -0.48 11.09 -25.78
CA LEU A 9 0.14 11.31 -27.09
C LEU A 9 -0.20 10.21 -28.10
N ILE A 10 -0.39 8.95 -27.72
CA ILE A 10 -0.85 7.89 -28.65
C ILE A 10 -2.31 8.09 -29.06
N ALA A 11 -3.18 8.48 -28.13
CA ALA A 11 -4.57 8.81 -28.44
C ALA A 11 -4.68 10.02 -29.39
N ASP A 12 -3.84 11.04 -29.18
CA ASP A 12 -3.83 12.27 -29.98
C ASP A 12 -2.98 12.16 -31.28
N SER A 13 -1.91 11.35 -31.29
CA SER A 13 -1.00 11.16 -32.45
C SER A 13 -1.47 10.07 -33.41
N CYS A 14 -2.45 9.25 -33.02
CA CYS A 14 -3.20 8.47 -34.00
C CYS A 14 -4.10 9.43 -34.78
N LEU A 15 -3.52 9.90 -35.90
CA LEU A 15 -4.20 10.20 -37.15
C LEU A 15 -4.99 11.50 -37.17
N TRP A 16 -4.33 12.66 -37.41
CA TRP A 16 -5.11 13.85 -37.73
C TRP A 16 -4.74 14.70 -38.95
N HIS A 17 -3.56 14.67 -39.58
CA HIS A 17 -3.33 15.69 -40.63
C HIS A 17 -2.44 15.41 -41.85
N CYS A 18 -2.10 14.17 -42.21
CA CYS A 18 -1.18 13.93 -43.34
C CYS A 18 -1.59 12.83 -44.32
N LEU A 19 -2.83 12.83 -44.83
CA LEU A 19 -3.19 11.95 -45.96
C LEU A 19 -3.90 12.76 -47.08
N PRO A 20 -3.39 12.72 -48.32
CA PRO A 20 -4.03 13.34 -49.47
C PRO A 20 -5.41 12.73 -49.77
N PRO A 21 -6.34 13.49 -50.38
CA PRO A 21 -7.76 13.14 -50.48
C PRO A 21 -8.06 11.82 -51.22
N ASP A 22 -7.18 11.36 -52.09
CA ASP A 22 -7.37 10.12 -52.87
C ASP A 22 -7.11 8.83 -52.05
N TYR A 23 -6.56 8.94 -50.84
CA TYR A 23 -6.24 7.80 -49.95
C TYR A 23 -7.24 7.62 -48.80
N ILE A 24 -8.26 8.48 -48.71
CA ILE A 24 -9.27 8.51 -47.63
C ILE A 24 -10.24 7.30 -47.70
N VAL A 25 -10.25 6.55 -48.81
CA VAL A 25 -11.22 5.46 -49.04
C VAL A 25 -10.92 4.18 -48.24
N PHE A 26 -9.70 3.96 -47.74
CA PHE A 26 -9.29 2.66 -47.17
C PHE A 26 -9.10 2.60 -45.66
N LEU A 27 -9.34 3.71 -44.96
CA LEU A 27 -9.32 3.78 -43.50
C LEU A 27 -10.75 4.05 -43.04
N SER A 28 -11.52 3.00 -42.80
CA SER A 28 -12.89 3.19 -42.32
C SER A 28 -12.85 3.94 -40.97
N PRO A 29 -13.70 4.95 -40.74
CA PRO A 29 -13.79 5.64 -39.44
C PRO A 29 -14.02 4.68 -38.26
N SER A 30 -14.57 3.49 -38.53
CA SER A 30 -14.84 2.44 -37.55
C SER A 30 -13.60 1.72 -37.02
N ASP A 31 -12.56 1.48 -37.82
CA ASP A 31 -11.39 0.70 -37.37
C ASP A 31 -10.51 1.49 -36.40
N PHE A 32 -10.47 2.82 -36.55
CA PHE A 32 -9.79 3.73 -35.61
C PHE A 32 -10.51 3.88 -34.29
N LEU A 33 -11.83 3.68 -34.27
CA LEU A 33 -12.64 3.85 -33.07
C LEU A 33 -12.30 2.77 -32.03
N PHE A 34 -12.18 1.50 -32.43
CA PHE A 34 -11.83 0.40 -31.53
C PHE A 34 -10.44 0.58 -30.92
N THR A 35 -9.46 0.97 -31.73
CA THR A 35 -8.08 1.20 -31.25
C THR A 35 -8.02 2.41 -30.30
N ARG A 36 -8.71 3.51 -30.60
CA ARG A 36 -8.75 4.69 -29.73
C ARG A 36 -9.43 4.39 -28.39
N ILE A 37 -10.59 3.76 -28.41
CA ILE A 37 -11.31 3.36 -27.19
C ILE A 37 -10.46 2.37 -26.39
N GLY A 38 -9.85 1.40 -27.06
CA GLY A 38 -8.97 0.41 -26.43
C GLY A 38 -7.77 1.04 -25.71
N CYS A 39 -7.08 2.00 -26.36
CA CYS A 39 -5.98 2.74 -25.75
C CYS A 39 -6.40 3.58 -24.54
N ILE A 40 -7.57 4.23 -24.59
CA ILE A 40 -8.09 5.00 -23.46
C ILE A 40 -8.40 4.08 -22.28
N LEU A 41 -9.14 2.99 -22.52
CA LEU A 41 -9.48 2.00 -21.49
C LEU A 41 -8.24 1.37 -20.88
N LEU A 42 -7.27 0.99 -21.71
CA LEU A 42 -6.01 0.41 -21.23
C LEU A 42 -5.24 1.41 -20.35
N SER A 43 -5.14 2.67 -20.76
CA SER A 43 -4.40 3.70 -20.01
C SER A 43 -5.00 4.00 -18.66
N VAL A 44 -6.32 4.24 -18.65
CA VAL A 44 -7.07 4.56 -17.44
C VAL A 44 -7.08 3.35 -16.54
N GLY A 45 -7.51 2.20 -17.06
CA GLY A 45 -7.58 0.94 -16.31
C GLY A 45 -6.25 0.56 -15.69
N GLN A 46 -5.13 0.69 -16.43
CA GLN A 46 -3.81 0.36 -15.91
C GLN A 46 -3.36 1.31 -14.79
N ASN A 47 -3.58 2.62 -14.96
CA ASN A 47 -3.16 3.61 -13.96
C ASN A 47 -3.91 3.42 -12.65
N GLU A 48 -5.24 3.29 -12.74
CA GLU A 48 -6.10 3.08 -11.58
C GLU A 48 -5.83 1.72 -10.94
N PHE A 49 -5.73 0.64 -11.72
CA PHE A 49 -5.38 -0.69 -11.20
C PHE A 49 -4.07 -0.68 -10.41
N HIS A 50 -3.01 -0.10 -10.98
CA HIS A 50 -1.72 -0.02 -10.31
C HIS A 50 -1.80 0.83 -9.04
N GLY A 51 -2.56 1.92 -9.03
CA GLY A 51 -2.81 2.74 -7.85
C GLY A 51 -3.49 1.94 -6.73
N GLU A 52 -4.58 1.25 -7.06
CA GLU A 52 -5.36 0.45 -6.12
C GLU A 52 -4.56 -0.71 -5.53
N VAL A 53 -3.78 -1.43 -6.34
CA VAL A 53 -2.92 -2.50 -5.83
C VAL A 53 -1.90 -1.97 -4.82
N LEU A 54 -1.28 -0.83 -5.09
CA LEU A 54 -0.33 -0.22 -4.15
C LEU A 54 -1.02 0.26 -2.88
N HIS A 55 -2.24 0.78 -2.99
CA HIS A 55 -3.03 1.19 -1.83
C HIS A 55 -3.42 -0.01 -0.96
N THR A 56 -3.86 -1.11 -1.58
CA THR A 56 -4.19 -2.38 -0.91
C THR A 56 -2.97 -2.95 -0.17
N LEU A 57 -1.81 -3.01 -0.84
CA LEU A 57 -0.57 -3.49 -0.23
C LEU A 57 -0.13 -2.62 0.95
N LYS A 58 -0.26 -1.29 0.82
CA LYS A 58 0.05 -0.36 1.91
C LYS A 58 -0.87 -0.57 3.11
N TYR A 59 -2.16 -0.79 2.87
CA TYR A 59 -3.12 -1.09 3.93
C TYR A 59 -2.72 -2.36 4.69
N VAL A 60 -2.43 -3.46 3.99
CA VAL A 60 -2.00 -4.73 4.61
C VAL A 60 -0.70 -4.55 5.41
N VAL A 61 0.28 -3.82 4.88
CA VAL A 61 1.53 -3.52 5.61
C VAL A 61 1.25 -2.71 6.86
N ASN A 62 0.41 -1.66 6.79
CA ASN A 62 0.05 -0.85 7.95
C ASN A 62 -0.64 -1.68 9.04
N GLN A 63 -1.54 -2.60 8.67
CA GLN A 63 -2.17 -3.51 9.64
C GLN A 63 -1.12 -4.42 10.30
N SER A 64 -0.16 -4.94 9.53
CA SER A 64 0.93 -5.73 10.11
C SER A 64 1.83 -4.91 11.03
N GLU A 65 2.14 -3.65 10.69
CA GLU A 65 2.95 -2.75 11.52
C GLU A 65 2.25 -2.44 12.85
N TYR A 66 0.93 -2.28 12.85
CA TYR A 66 0.14 -2.11 14.08
C TYR A 66 0.29 -3.32 15.02
N VAL A 67 0.24 -4.55 14.48
CA VAL A 67 0.45 -5.77 15.26
C VAL A 67 1.87 -5.81 15.82
N VAL A 68 2.88 -5.54 14.98
CA VAL A 68 4.29 -5.50 15.39
C VAL A 68 4.51 -4.51 16.53
N GLN A 69 3.96 -3.30 16.42
CA GLN A 69 4.08 -2.28 17.47
C GLN A 69 3.40 -2.72 18.77
N THR A 70 2.22 -3.32 18.68
CA THR A 70 1.50 -3.87 19.82
C THR A 70 2.33 -4.94 20.54
N LEU A 71 2.89 -5.89 19.79
CA LEU A 71 3.76 -6.94 20.35
C LEU A 71 5.03 -6.36 21.00
N LYS A 72 5.71 -5.41 20.34
CA LYS A 72 6.93 -4.78 20.88
C LYS A 72 6.67 -3.98 22.15
N ASN A 73 5.59 -3.22 22.20
CA ASN A 73 5.20 -2.49 23.40
C ASN A 73 4.95 -3.46 24.57
N VAL A 74 4.21 -4.55 24.32
CA VAL A 74 3.94 -5.57 25.35
C VAL A 74 5.23 -6.19 25.87
N THR A 75 6.16 -6.56 24.99
CA THR A 75 7.48 -7.07 25.39
C THR A 75 8.25 -6.08 26.26
N GLU A 76 8.20 -4.78 25.95
CA GLU A 76 8.87 -3.74 26.75
C GLU A 76 8.32 -3.71 28.18
N TYR A 77 6.98 -3.74 28.33
CA TYR A 77 6.34 -3.80 29.65
C TYR A 77 6.65 -5.10 30.41
N LEU A 78 6.70 -6.24 29.73
CA LEU A 78 7.09 -7.52 30.32
C LEU A 78 8.57 -7.52 30.76
N SER A 79 9.45 -6.87 30.01
CA SER A 79 10.86 -6.70 30.39
C SER A 79 11.01 -5.83 31.64
N LEU A 80 10.26 -4.72 31.71
CA LEU A 80 10.18 -3.88 32.91
C LEU A 80 9.66 -4.67 34.11
N ALA A 81 8.67 -5.56 33.92
CA ALA A 81 8.12 -6.43 34.96
C ALA A 81 9.19 -7.31 35.63
N LYS A 82 10.15 -7.83 34.86
CA LYS A 82 11.22 -8.68 35.35
C LYS A 82 12.18 -7.97 36.30
N THR A 83 12.32 -6.65 36.14
CA THR A 83 13.21 -5.81 36.96
C THR A 83 12.59 -5.38 38.29
N ILE A 84 11.32 -5.71 38.52
CA ILE A 84 10.62 -5.38 39.75
C ILE A 84 11.14 -6.26 40.89
N SER A 85 11.74 -5.62 41.89
CA SER A 85 12.06 -6.22 43.18
C SER A 85 11.35 -5.45 44.27
N VAL A 86 10.11 -5.81 44.65
CA VAL A 86 9.45 -5.19 45.82
C VAL A 86 10.08 -5.80 47.07
N ASP A 87 10.71 -5.00 47.94
CA ASP A 87 11.40 -5.37 49.19
C ASP A 87 11.24 -6.86 49.62
N GLN A 88 12.08 -7.73 49.05
CA GLN A 88 12.22 -9.18 49.33
C GLN A 88 11.18 -10.15 48.72
N LEU A 89 10.14 -9.65 48.03
CA LEU A 89 9.24 -10.46 47.20
C LEU A 89 9.74 -10.48 45.75
N PHE A 90 10.59 -11.45 45.44
CA PHE A 90 11.02 -11.71 44.07
C PHE A 90 9.94 -12.50 43.33
N LEU A 91 9.72 -12.17 42.05
CA LEU A 91 9.11 -13.13 41.13
C LEU A 91 9.95 -14.42 41.20
N PRO A 92 9.34 -15.58 41.52
CA PRO A 92 10.09 -16.82 41.60
C PRO A 92 10.72 -17.12 40.24
N SER A 93 11.89 -17.75 40.25
CA SER A 93 12.75 -17.87 39.05
C SER A 93 12.02 -18.49 37.86
N ASN A 94 11.14 -19.46 38.11
CA ASN A 94 10.30 -20.09 37.09
C ASN A 94 9.43 -19.08 36.31
N VAL A 95 8.87 -18.08 36.98
CA VAL A 95 8.02 -17.06 36.32
C VAL A 95 8.88 -16.10 35.49
N LYS A 96 10.09 -15.78 35.97
CA LYS A 96 11.04 -14.94 35.22
C LYS A 96 11.51 -15.64 33.94
N ASP A 97 11.75 -16.94 34.01
CA ASP A 97 12.14 -17.76 32.85
C ASP A 97 10.99 -17.89 31.83
N GLU A 98 9.74 -18.02 32.30
CA GLU A 98 8.55 -18.00 31.43
C GLU A 98 8.36 -16.65 30.73
N ILE A 99 8.56 -15.54 31.44
CA ILE A 99 8.53 -14.18 30.86
C ILE A 99 9.64 -14.02 29.82
N ASP A 100 10.85 -14.51 30.08
CA ASP A 100 11.95 -14.46 29.12
C ASP A 100 11.63 -15.23 27.84
N LYS A 101 11.10 -16.44 27.98
CA LYS A 101 10.67 -17.25 26.84
C LYS A 101 9.57 -16.53 26.05
N LEU A 102 8.55 -16.00 26.73
CA LEU A 102 7.47 -15.26 26.09
C LEU A 102 7.99 -14.02 25.34
N ASN A 103 8.89 -13.25 25.95
CA ASN A 103 9.49 -12.08 25.31
C ASN A 103 10.29 -12.46 24.05
N VAL A 104 11.04 -13.56 24.09
CA VAL A 104 11.76 -14.08 22.91
C VAL A 104 10.77 -14.47 21.83
N ASP A 105 9.71 -15.20 22.17
CA ASP A 105 8.70 -15.66 21.20
C ASP A 105 7.95 -14.48 20.56
N LEU A 106 7.51 -13.49 21.36
CA LEU A 106 6.80 -12.30 20.88
C LEU A 106 7.68 -11.40 20.01
N ASN A 107 8.95 -11.17 20.40
CA ASN A 107 9.90 -10.43 19.57
C ASN A 107 10.18 -11.16 18.26
N THR A 108 10.40 -12.47 18.32
CA THR A 108 10.64 -13.31 17.13
C THR A 108 9.46 -13.24 16.18
N ALA A 109 8.22 -13.32 16.70
CA ALA A 109 7.00 -13.18 15.91
C ALA A 109 6.90 -11.78 15.28
N ALA A 110 7.16 -10.73 16.05
CA ALA A 110 7.12 -9.34 15.57
C ALA A 110 8.17 -9.07 14.48
N ASP A 111 9.40 -9.57 14.65
CA ASP A 111 10.46 -9.40 13.66
C ASP A 111 10.20 -10.24 12.40
N THR A 112 9.73 -11.48 12.55
CA THR A 112 9.31 -12.33 11.41
C THR A 112 8.17 -11.67 10.63
N LEU A 113 7.16 -11.13 11.31
CA LEU A 113 6.04 -10.46 10.68
C LEU A 113 6.50 -9.20 9.93
N THR A 114 7.39 -8.40 10.54
CA THR A 114 7.98 -7.21 9.90
C THR A 114 8.75 -7.59 8.64
N GLU A 115 9.63 -8.58 8.74
CA GLU A 115 10.45 -9.05 7.63
C GLU A 115 9.58 -9.58 6.50
N LYS A 116 8.66 -10.51 6.80
CA LYS A 116 7.81 -11.15 5.78
C LYS A 116 6.82 -10.19 5.15
N SER A 117 6.22 -9.29 5.92
CA SER A 117 5.30 -8.27 5.39
C SER A 117 6.03 -7.34 4.41
N LYS A 118 7.20 -6.82 4.79
CA LYS A 118 8.00 -5.92 3.95
C LYS A 118 8.58 -6.63 2.73
N GLU A 119 9.08 -7.87 2.90
CA GLU A 119 9.60 -8.70 1.82
C GLU A 119 8.49 -9.01 0.79
N ASN A 120 7.34 -9.50 1.24
CA ASN A 120 6.22 -9.87 0.38
C ASN A 120 5.65 -8.64 -0.34
N SER A 121 5.40 -7.55 0.40
CA SER A 121 4.95 -6.27 -0.19
C SER A 121 5.93 -5.76 -1.25
N GLY A 122 7.23 -5.78 -0.96
CA GLY A 122 8.27 -5.38 -1.90
C GLY A 122 8.29 -6.24 -3.17
N ARG A 123 8.20 -7.56 -3.03
CA ARG A 123 8.13 -8.51 -4.16
C ARG A 123 6.90 -8.26 -5.02
N ILE A 124 5.73 -8.14 -4.41
CA ILE A 124 4.46 -7.92 -5.12
C ILE A 124 4.47 -6.57 -5.84
N ARG A 125 4.91 -5.49 -5.16
CA ARG A 125 5.08 -4.16 -5.76
C ARG A 125 6.00 -4.20 -6.98
N LYS A 126 7.10 -4.95 -6.91
CA LYS A 126 8.02 -5.12 -8.04
C LYS A 126 7.33 -5.78 -9.23
N VAL A 127 6.57 -6.86 -9.01
CA VAL A 127 5.80 -7.55 -10.07
C VAL A 127 4.84 -6.58 -10.76
N PHE A 128 3.99 -5.86 -10.02
CA PHE A 128 3.04 -4.92 -10.61
C PHE A 128 3.70 -3.70 -11.27
N SER A 129 4.87 -3.30 -10.79
CA SER A 129 5.67 -2.26 -11.44
C SER A 129 6.26 -2.73 -12.78
N VAL A 130 6.71 -3.98 -12.85
CA VAL A 130 7.17 -4.61 -14.10
C VAL A 130 6.02 -4.73 -15.09
N VAL A 131 4.85 -5.23 -14.67
CA VAL A 131 3.65 -5.30 -15.52
C VAL A 131 3.29 -3.92 -16.07
N ARG A 132 3.34 -2.88 -15.22
CA ARG A 132 3.10 -1.50 -15.66
C ARG A 132 4.12 -1.04 -16.70
N SER A 133 5.40 -1.32 -16.46
CA SER A 133 6.48 -0.98 -17.39
C SER A 133 6.31 -1.68 -18.73
N SER A 134 5.94 -2.97 -18.75
CA SER A 134 5.73 -3.75 -19.98
C SER A 134 4.63 -3.14 -20.85
N LEU A 135 3.52 -2.73 -20.25
CA LEU A 135 2.43 -2.06 -20.98
C LEU A 135 2.84 -0.70 -21.56
N ILE A 136 3.63 0.10 -20.82
CA ILE A 136 4.15 1.38 -21.32
C ILE A 136 5.11 1.16 -22.49
N THR A 137 6.00 0.16 -22.38
CA THR A 137 6.92 -0.21 -23.47
C THR A 137 6.14 -0.63 -24.72
N MET A 138 5.08 -1.44 -24.56
CA MET A 138 4.22 -1.82 -25.67
C MET A 138 3.54 -0.62 -26.32
N ALA A 139 3.03 0.32 -25.53
CA ALA A 139 2.44 1.54 -26.05
C ALA A 139 3.47 2.34 -26.88
N ALA A 140 4.70 2.49 -26.41
CA ALA A 140 5.76 3.15 -27.16
C ALA A 140 6.12 2.43 -28.47
N LEU A 141 6.17 1.09 -28.47
CA LEU A 141 6.39 0.29 -29.68
C LEU A 141 5.25 0.49 -30.70
N MET A 142 3.99 0.55 -30.24
CA MET A 142 2.84 0.83 -31.10
C MET A 142 2.95 2.22 -31.76
N LEU A 143 3.34 3.24 -31.00
CA LEU A 143 3.55 4.59 -31.54
C LEU A 143 4.66 4.62 -32.60
N LEU A 144 5.79 3.96 -32.32
CA LEU A 144 6.91 3.91 -33.24
C LEU A 144 6.55 3.18 -34.53
N LEU A 145 5.79 2.09 -34.44
CA LEU A 145 5.27 1.38 -35.63
C LEU A 145 4.32 2.25 -36.44
N ALA A 146 3.44 3.03 -35.80
CA ALA A 146 2.54 3.95 -36.50
C ALA A 146 3.32 5.03 -37.28
N LEU A 147 4.36 5.62 -36.68
CA LEU A 147 5.23 6.61 -37.34
C LEU A 147 6.02 6.02 -38.51
N LEU A 148 6.58 4.81 -38.33
CA LEU A 148 7.28 4.10 -39.40
C LEU A 148 6.33 3.74 -40.55
N GLY A 149 5.11 3.29 -40.23
CA GLY A 149 4.07 3.02 -41.21
C GLY A 149 3.74 4.24 -42.06
N LEU A 150 3.59 5.42 -41.44
CA LEU A 150 3.39 6.69 -42.13
C LEU A 150 4.58 7.03 -43.06
N PHE A 151 5.80 6.88 -42.56
CA PHE A 151 7.01 7.13 -43.34
C PHE A 151 7.12 6.21 -44.56
N TYR A 152 6.85 4.90 -44.39
CA TYR A 152 6.91 3.94 -45.49
C TYR A 152 5.79 4.15 -46.52
N LEU A 153 4.62 4.65 -46.10
CA LEU A 153 3.55 5.04 -47.02
C LEU A 153 4.01 6.16 -47.96
N CYS A 154 4.82 7.10 -47.49
CA CYS A 154 5.38 8.18 -48.31
C CYS A 154 6.51 7.71 -49.26
N VAL A 155 7.28 6.68 -48.89
CA VAL A 155 8.51 6.28 -49.59
C VAL A 155 8.31 5.09 -50.57
N MET A 156 7.17 4.38 -50.53
CA MET A 156 6.73 3.38 -51.52
C MET A 156 7.81 2.36 -51.96
N LEU A 157 8.59 1.83 -51.01
CA LEU A 157 9.63 0.81 -51.29
C LEU A 157 9.16 -0.62 -50.91
N PRO A 158 9.20 -1.61 -51.83
CA PRO A 158 8.64 -2.95 -51.61
C PRO A 158 9.23 -3.71 -50.40
N SER A 159 10.53 -3.59 -50.14
CA SER A 159 11.22 -4.32 -49.06
C SER A 159 10.86 -3.82 -47.65
N CYS A 160 10.25 -2.65 -47.52
CA CYS A 160 9.86 -2.08 -46.23
C CYS A 160 8.49 -2.58 -45.75
N CYS A 161 7.58 -2.90 -46.67
CA CYS A 161 6.23 -3.39 -46.34
C CYS A 161 6.27 -4.76 -45.63
N TYR A 162 7.15 -5.68 -46.08
CA TYR A 162 7.31 -6.99 -45.45
C TYR A 162 7.79 -6.89 -44.00
N ARG A 163 8.75 -5.99 -43.71
CA ARG A 163 9.25 -5.74 -42.35
C ARG A 163 8.17 -5.18 -41.42
N PHE A 164 7.32 -4.28 -41.93
CA PHE A 164 6.19 -3.71 -41.19
C PHE A 164 5.11 -4.77 -40.85
N ILE A 165 4.80 -5.67 -41.80
CA ILE A 165 3.85 -6.76 -41.57
C ILE A 165 4.39 -7.70 -40.47
N TRP A 166 5.66 -8.10 -40.55
CA TRP A 166 6.27 -8.96 -39.53
C TRP A 166 6.27 -8.33 -38.14
N SER A 167 6.60 -7.04 -38.03
CA SER A 167 6.57 -6.32 -36.75
C SER A 167 5.15 -6.13 -36.21
N GLY A 168 4.15 -5.96 -37.08
CA GLY A 168 2.74 -5.92 -36.70
C GLY A 168 2.24 -7.24 -36.12
N TRP A 169 2.58 -8.38 -36.74
CA TRP A 169 2.23 -9.69 -36.20
C TRP A 169 2.94 -9.99 -34.87
N LEU A 170 4.20 -9.57 -34.73
CA LEU A 170 4.91 -9.67 -33.45
C LEU A 170 4.22 -8.86 -32.35
N LEU A 171 3.76 -7.65 -32.67
CA LEU A 171 3.00 -6.82 -31.74
C LEU A 171 1.70 -7.52 -31.29
N VAL A 172 0.95 -8.10 -32.23
CA VAL A 172 -0.25 -8.90 -31.92
C VAL A 172 0.09 -10.03 -30.95
N ALA A 173 1.13 -10.83 -31.24
CA ALA A 173 1.55 -11.93 -30.38
C ALA A 173 1.85 -11.46 -28.94
N VAL A 174 2.55 -10.33 -28.78
CA VAL A 174 2.84 -9.78 -27.44
C VAL A 174 1.58 -9.27 -26.74
N THR A 175 0.64 -8.64 -27.46
CA THR A 175 -0.64 -8.20 -26.86
C THR A 175 -1.48 -9.39 -26.35
N PHE A 176 -1.47 -10.53 -27.05
CA PHE A 176 -2.12 -11.76 -26.60
C PHE A 176 -1.46 -12.35 -25.35
N ILE A 177 -0.13 -12.34 -25.27
CA ILE A 177 0.59 -12.79 -24.07
C ILE A 177 0.21 -11.90 -22.87
N LEU A 178 0.20 -10.58 -23.05
CA LEU A 178 -0.20 -9.65 -21.99
C LEU A 178 -1.65 -9.85 -21.57
N PHE A 179 -2.56 -10.03 -22.52
CA PHE A 179 -3.94 -10.37 -22.23
C PHE A 179 -4.04 -11.64 -21.38
N GLY A 180 -3.30 -12.71 -21.73
CA GLY A 180 -3.22 -13.92 -20.92
C GLY A 180 -2.74 -13.66 -19.49
N VAL A 181 -1.71 -12.85 -19.31
CA VAL A 181 -1.22 -12.45 -17.97
C VAL A 181 -2.30 -11.71 -17.17
N PHE A 182 -3.00 -10.75 -17.77
CA PHE A 182 -4.07 -10.01 -17.07
C PHE A 182 -5.31 -10.86 -16.78
N VAL A 183 -5.62 -11.86 -17.60
CA VAL A 183 -6.67 -12.84 -17.30
C VAL A 183 -6.28 -13.69 -16.10
N ILE A 184 -5.03 -14.17 -16.02
CA ILE A 184 -4.53 -14.89 -14.85
C ILE A 184 -4.59 -14.02 -13.59
N LEU A 185 -4.17 -12.75 -13.69
CA LEU A 185 -4.25 -11.80 -12.58
C LEU A 185 -5.70 -11.54 -12.16
N ASN A 186 -6.61 -11.39 -13.12
CA ASN A 186 -8.03 -11.20 -12.86
C ASN A 186 -8.62 -12.37 -12.08
N ASN A 187 -8.35 -13.60 -12.51
CA ASN A 187 -8.82 -14.79 -11.81
C ASN A 187 -8.17 -14.90 -10.42
N ALA A 188 -6.85 -14.74 -10.31
CA ALA A 188 -6.16 -14.81 -9.03
C ALA A 188 -6.70 -13.78 -8.01
N ILE A 189 -6.94 -12.54 -8.43
CA ILE A 189 -7.49 -11.49 -7.56
C ILE A 189 -8.95 -11.77 -7.22
N THR A 190 -9.77 -12.15 -8.21
CA THR A 190 -11.19 -12.47 -7.99
C THR A 190 -11.34 -13.65 -7.02
N ASP A 191 -10.59 -14.73 -7.25
CA ASP A 191 -10.61 -15.93 -6.40
C ASP A 191 -10.11 -15.61 -5.00
N THR A 192 -9.06 -14.79 -4.86
CA THR A 192 -8.57 -14.35 -3.55
C THR A 192 -9.61 -13.50 -2.83
N CYS A 193 -10.30 -12.58 -3.52
CA CYS A 193 -11.33 -11.74 -2.95
C CYS A 193 -12.56 -12.55 -2.50
N VAL A 194 -12.99 -13.53 -3.31
CA VAL A 194 -14.08 -14.45 -2.95
C VAL A 194 -13.68 -15.29 -1.74
N ALA A 195 -12.48 -15.88 -1.75
CA ALA A 195 -11.99 -16.67 -0.63
C ALA A 195 -11.88 -15.85 0.68
N MET A 196 -11.42 -14.59 0.61
CA MET A 196 -11.43 -13.68 1.75
C MET A 196 -12.85 -13.37 2.22
N GLY A 197 -13.80 -13.17 1.30
CA GLY A 197 -15.20 -12.92 1.63
C GLY A 197 -15.88 -14.10 2.32
N GLU A 198 -15.72 -15.31 1.78
CA GLU A 198 -16.23 -16.54 2.37
C GLU A 198 -15.64 -16.79 3.77
N TRP A 199 -14.36 -16.49 3.95
CA TRP A 199 -13.71 -16.58 5.25
C TRP A 199 -14.23 -15.54 6.26
N VAL A 200 -14.55 -14.32 5.81
CA VAL A 200 -15.15 -13.29 6.68
C VAL A 200 -16.52 -13.73 7.20
N GLU A 201 -17.32 -14.40 6.39
CA GLU A 201 -18.63 -14.93 6.78
C GLU A 201 -18.49 -16.14 7.72
N ASN A 202 -17.50 -17.00 7.50
CA ASN A 202 -17.31 -18.25 8.24
C ASN A 202 -15.85 -18.48 8.67
N PRO A 203 -15.30 -17.68 9.63
CA PRO A 203 -13.88 -17.72 9.98
C PRO A 203 -13.43 -19.03 10.66
N HIS A 204 -14.39 -19.79 11.20
CA HIS A 204 -14.15 -21.09 11.85
C HIS A 204 -14.39 -22.29 10.92
N ALA A 205 -14.75 -22.07 9.65
CA ALA A 205 -14.83 -23.14 8.68
C ALA A 205 -13.41 -23.58 8.25
N GLU A 206 -13.26 -24.88 7.99
CA GLU A 206 -12.02 -25.45 7.45
C GLU A 206 -11.77 -24.92 6.04
N THR A 207 -10.81 -24.00 5.93
CA THR A 207 -10.40 -23.35 4.68
C THR A 207 -8.88 -23.37 4.56
N ALA A 208 -8.36 -23.10 3.36
CA ALA A 208 -6.91 -22.91 3.20
C ALA A 208 -6.39 -21.75 4.06
N LEU A 209 -7.25 -20.76 4.36
CA LEU A 209 -6.91 -19.57 5.13
C LEU A 209 -6.94 -19.81 6.65
N SER A 210 -7.86 -20.66 7.14
CA SER A 210 -7.90 -21.08 8.55
C SER A 210 -6.67 -21.89 8.96
N ASN A 211 -6.08 -22.66 8.04
CA ASN A 211 -4.86 -23.44 8.30
C ASN A 211 -3.58 -22.59 8.39
N ILE A 212 -3.63 -21.35 7.91
CA ILE A 212 -2.47 -20.44 7.86
C ILE A 212 -2.54 -19.40 9.01
N LEU A 213 -3.75 -19.05 9.47
CA LEU A 213 -3.97 -18.04 10.50
C LEU A 213 -4.12 -18.70 11.88
N PRO A 214 -3.37 -18.28 12.92
CA PRO A 214 -3.40 -18.86 14.27
C PRO A 214 -4.64 -18.41 15.06
N CYS A 215 -5.79 -18.75 14.54
CA CYS A 215 -7.11 -18.41 15.02
C CYS A 215 -7.58 -19.37 16.11
N VAL A 216 -8.15 -18.84 17.19
CA VAL A 216 -8.63 -19.61 18.33
C VAL A 216 -10.12 -19.34 18.56
N ASP A 217 -10.84 -20.32 19.08
CA ASP A 217 -12.27 -20.24 19.33
C ASP A 217 -12.63 -19.28 20.48
N GLN A 218 -13.86 -18.73 20.42
CA GLN A 218 -14.37 -17.77 21.40
C GLN A 218 -14.30 -18.29 22.85
N ARG A 219 -14.50 -19.59 23.10
CA ARG A 219 -14.50 -20.14 24.47
C ARG A 219 -13.09 -20.10 25.04
N THR A 220 -12.09 -20.45 24.24
CA THR A 220 -10.69 -20.35 24.66
C THR A 220 -10.26 -18.89 24.84
N THR A 221 -10.63 -17.97 23.93
CA THR A 221 -10.37 -16.52 24.07
C THR A 221 -11.01 -15.96 25.36
N ASN A 222 -12.28 -16.28 25.64
CA ASN A 222 -12.95 -15.85 26.87
C ASN A 222 -12.25 -16.40 28.12
N LYS A 223 -11.77 -17.65 28.07
CA LYS A 223 -10.98 -18.22 29.16
C LYS A 223 -9.68 -17.44 29.36
N THR A 224 -8.96 -17.09 28.30
CA THR A 224 -7.75 -16.26 28.35
C THR A 224 -8.04 -14.87 28.92
N LEU A 225 -9.14 -14.24 28.52
CA LEU A 225 -9.58 -12.94 29.06
C LEU A 225 -9.83 -13.00 30.57
N ILE A 226 -10.59 -14.00 31.04
CA ILE A 226 -10.87 -14.18 32.46
C ILE A 226 -9.56 -14.37 33.24
N GLN A 227 -8.63 -15.18 32.72
CA GLN A 227 -7.32 -15.38 33.35
C GLN A 227 -6.51 -14.07 33.42
N SER A 228 -6.52 -13.26 32.36
CA SER A 228 -5.91 -11.93 32.36
C SER A 228 -6.49 -11.03 33.45
N LYS A 229 -7.82 -10.93 33.57
CA LYS A 229 -8.49 -10.13 34.61
C LYS A 229 -8.13 -10.59 36.03
N VAL A 230 -7.98 -11.91 36.25
CA VAL A 230 -7.54 -12.46 37.53
C VAL A 230 -6.11 -12.02 37.85
N VAL A 231 -5.19 -12.11 36.89
CA VAL A 231 -3.79 -11.69 37.08
C VAL A 231 -3.69 -10.20 37.42
N ILE A 232 -4.42 -9.34 36.69
CA ILE A 232 -4.48 -7.90 36.97
C ILE A 232 -5.01 -7.65 38.39
N SER A 233 -6.11 -8.31 38.78
CA SER A 233 -6.70 -8.15 40.11
C SER A 233 -5.73 -8.57 41.22
N GLN A 234 -4.96 -9.63 41.00
CA GLN A 234 -3.93 -10.08 41.94
C GLN A 234 -2.78 -9.08 42.07
N LEU A 235 -2.31 -8.51 40.95
CA LEU A 235 -1.28 -7.47 40.96
C LEU A 235 -1.73 -6.24 41.75
N VAL A 236 -2.96 -5.77 41.53
CA VAL A 236 -3.53 -4.66 42.30
C VAL A 236 -3.61 -4.99 43.78
N ASN A 237 -4.00 -6.21 44.13
CA ASN A 237 -4.07 -6.63 45.53
C ASN A 237 -2.69 -6.64 46.20
N VAL A 238 -1.63 -7.06 45.50
CA VAL A 238 -0.25 -7.01 46.01
C VAL A 238 0.17 -5.56 46.27
N VAL A 239 -0.09 -4.65 45.32
CA VAL A 239 0.22 -3.23 45.45
C VAL A 239 -0.55 -2.59 46.61
N ASN A 240 -1.86 -2.85 46.71
CA ASN A 240 -2.69 -2.32 47.78
C ASN A 240 -2.30 -2.89 49.15
N THR A 241 -1.94 -4.17 49.22
CA THR A 241 -1.39 -4.75 50.45
C THR A 241 -0.14 -4.00 50.86
N ALA A 242 0.79 -3.73 49.93
CA ALA A 242 1.99 -2.98 50.23
C ALA A 242 1.71 -1.54 50.70
N ILE A 243 0.73 -0.86 50.10
CA ILE A 243 0.29 0.47 50.53
C ILE A 243 -0.24 0.42 51.98
N TRP A 244 -1.10 -0.54 52.30
CA TRP A 244 -1.67 -0.64 53.65
C TRP A 244 -0.69 -1.13 54.71
N SER A 245 0.17 -2.10 54.39
CA SER A 245 1.06 -2.74 55.36
C SER A 245 2.40 -2.02 55.54
N PHE A 246 2.82 -1.21 54.57
CA PHE A 246 4.10 -0.48 54.64
C PHE A 246 3.90 1.04 54.60
N ALA A 247 3.25 1.58 53.57
CA ALA A 247 3.16 3.04 53.40
C ALA A 247 2.22 3.70 54.42
N ASN A 248 1.08 3.07 54.70
CA ASN A 248 0.04 3.58 55.58
C ASN A 248 0.07 2.95 56.98
N TRP A 249 1.08 2.12 57.28
CA TRP A 249 1.28 1.52 58.59
C TRP A 249 2.06 2.48 59.48
N ASP A 250 1.46 2.94 60.59
CA ASP A 250 2.06 3.87 61.55
C ASP A 250 2.50 3.12 62.85
N PRO A 251 3.63 2.38 62.86
CA PRO A 251 4.06 1.62 64.02
C PRO A 251 4.59 2.52 65.15
N PRO A 252 4.53 2.07 66.41
CA PRO A 252 5.12 2.80 67.52
C PRO A 252 6.66 2.91 67.39
N PRO A 253 7.29 3.98 67.88
CA PRO A 253 8.73 4.23 67.74
C PRO A 253 9.66 3.14 68.30
N GLN A 254 9.14 2.25 69.16
CA GLN A 254 9.90 1.13 69.71
C GLN A 254 10.08 -0.05 68.72
N ALA A 255 9.38 -0.07 67.59
CA ALA A 255 9.50 -1.10 66.55
C ALA A 255 10.68 -0.78 65.59
N THR A 256 11.91 -0.92 66.09
CA THR A 256 13.15 -0.47 65.42
C THR A 256 13.41 -1.03 64.02
N LEU A 257 12.84 -2.18 63.64
CA LEU A 257 13.06 -2.82 62.32
C LEU A 257 12.07 -2.37 61.24
N ALA A 258 10.91 -1.80 61.60
CA ALA A 258 9.83 -1.44 60.67
C ALA A 258 9.36 0.03 60.82
N TYR A 259 10.01 0.80 61.70
CA TYR A 259 9.68 2.20 61.90
C TYR A 259 10.42 3.09 60.90
N TYR A 260 9.65 3.65 59.97
CA TYR A 260 10.08 4.73 59.08
C TYR A 260 9.40 6.00 59.59
N ASN A 261 10.11 7.13 59.70
CA ASN A 261 9.60 8.38 60.25
C ASN A 261 8.55 9.03 59.31
N GLN A 262 7.38 8.40 59.15
CA GLN A 262 6.34 8.76 58.20
C GLN A 262 5.56 9.97 58.71
N SER A 263 5.70 11.11 58.03
CA SER A 263 5.08 12.38 58.44
C SER A 263 4.05 12.91 57.42
N GLY A 264 3.72 12.13 56.38
CA GLY A 264 2.83 12.52 55.28
C GLY A 264 1.37 12.02 55.38
N PRO A 265 0.44 12.55 54.57
CA PRO A 265 -0.94 12.07 54.48
C PRO A 265 -1.01 10.64 53.95
N LEU A 266 -2.10 9.91 54.26
CA LEU A 266 -2.31 8.54 53.79
C LEU A 266 -2.26 8.45 52.27
N MET A 267 -1.53 7.47 51.77
CA MET A 267 -1.36 7.22 50.35
C MET A 267 -2.62 6.54 49.80
N PRO A 268 -3.18 7.02 48.68
CA PRO A 268 -4.37 6.42 48.09
C PRO A 268 -4.06 5.05 47.46
N PRO A 269 -4.94 4.05 47.62
CA PRO A 269 -4.77 2.73 47.01
C PRO A 269 -4.95 2.77 45.49
N LEU A 270 -4.36 1.79 44.82
CA LEU A 270 -4.57 1.55 43.40
C LEU A 270 -5.98 1.00 43.16
N CYS A 271 -6.65 1.54 42.15
CA CYS A 271 -7.95 1.07 41.71
C CYS A 271 -7.84 -0.33 41.10
N THR A 272 -8.73 -1.23 41.51
CA THR A 272 -8.96 -2.49 40.78
C THR A 272 -10.02 -2.20 39.72
N PRO A 273 -9.73 -2.37 38.42
CA PRO A 273 -10.72 -2.11 37.36
C PRO A 273 -11.88 -3.12 37.34
N PHE A 274 -11.79 -4.19 38.14
CA PHE A 274 -12.76 -5.29 38.17
C PHE A 274 -13.39 -5.47 39.56
N ASP A 275 -14.62 -5.97 39.60
CA ASP A 275 -15.30 -6.43 40.81
C ASP A 275 -14.95 -7.90 41.17
N PHE A 276 -15.53 -8.43 42.25
CA PHE A 276 -15.32 -9.82 42.67
C PHE A 276 -15.80 -10.87 41.66
N GLN A 277 -16.67 -10.47 40.73
CA GLN A 277 -17.20 -11.31 39.66
C GLN A 277 -16.46 -11.07 38.33
N LEU A 278 -15.39 -10.26 38.33
CA LEU A 278 -14.57 -9.86 37.18
C LEU A 278 -15.31 -9.00 36.13
N HIS A 279 -16.40 -8.34 36.53
CA HIS A 279 -17.05 -7.30 35.74
C HIS A 279 -16.32 -5.96 35.92
N ASP A 280 -16.38 -5.12 34.88
CA ASP A 280 -15.73 -3.83 34.89
C ASP A 280 -16.44 -2.89 35.86
N ARG A 281 -15.68 -2.21 36.71
CA ARG A 281 -16.19 -1.26 37.71
C ARG A 281 -15.49 0.10 37.59
N PRO A 282 -16.18 1.22 37.86
CA PRO A 282 -15.52 2.50 38.01
C PRO A 282 -14.68 2.52 39.30
N CYS A 283 -13.60 3.29 39.26
CA CYS A 283 -12.76 3.56 40.43
C CYS A 283 -13.50 4.45 41.44
N ALA A 284 -13.36 4.17 42.73
CA ALA A 284 -13.90 5.01 43.77
C ALA A 284 -13.11 6.33 43.85
N PRO A 285 -13.69 7.44 44.37
CA PRO A 285 -13.02 8.75 44.43
C PRO A 285 -11.70 8.78 45.21
N GLN A 286 -11.45 7.76 46.05
CA GLN A 286 -10.29 7.64 46.92
C GLN A 286 -9.20 6.74 46.30
N GLU A 287 -9.52 6.05 45.20
CA GLU A 287 -8.62 5.15 44.48
C GLU A 287 -7.94 5.91 43.33
N VAL A 288 -6.71 5.51 42.98
CA VAL A 288 -6.00 6.05 41.80
C VAL A 288 -6.02 5.07 40.65
N SER A 289 -6.24 5.55 39.43
CA SER A 289 -6.16 4.72 38.21
C SER A 289 -4.71 4.37 37.87
N PHE A 290 -4.50 3.32 37.06
CA PHE A 290 -3.17 2.94 36.58
C PHE A 290 -2.44 4.07 35.86
N SER A 291 -3.15 4.88 35.06
CA SER A 291 -2.57 5.98 34.30
C SER A 291 -2.01 7.10 35.18
N ASN A 292 -2.63 7.34 36.34
CA ASN A 292 -2.35 8.51 37.18
C ASN A 292 -1.55 8.15 38.44
N ALA A 293 -1.48 6.88 38.81
CA ALA A 293 -0.89 6.44 40.06
C ALA A 293 0.57 6.90 40.22
N SER A 294 1.39 6.85 39.16
CA SER A 294 2.78 7.30 39.21
C SER A 294 2.92 8.78 39.62
N LEU A 295 2.14 9.65 38.98
CA LEU A 295 2.09 11.09 39.27
C LEU A 295 1.57 11.37 40.68
N VAL A 296 0.50 10.68 41.10
CA VAL A 296 -0.09 10.90 42.42
C VAL A 296 0.86 10.44 43.51
N TRP A 297 1.43 9.24 43.39
CA TRP A 297 2.32 8.64 44.39
C TRP A 297 3.67 9.32 44.50
N GLN A 298 4.13 10.01 43.46
CA GLN A 298 5.35 10.81 43.51
C GLN A 298 5.30 11.86 44.63
N ASN A 299 4.12 12.45 44.89
CA ASN A 299 3.91 13.44 45.94
C ASN A 299 4.01 12.87 47.37
N TYR A 300 4.04 11.55 47.52
CA TYR A 300 4.17 10.86 48.80
C TYR A 300 5.60 10.35 49.04
N THR A 301 6.53 10.60 48.11
CA THR A 301 7.92 10.15 48.20
C THR A 301 8.73 11.07 49.11
N CYS A 302 9.41 10.49 50.10
CA CYS A 302 10.29 11.22 51.01
C CYS A 302 11.74 11.27 50.49
N THR A 303 12.53 12.21 50.98
CA THR A 303 13.98 12.23 50.78
C THR A 303 14.69 11.38 51.84
N VAL A 304 15.71 10.63 51.42
CA VAL A 304 16.54 9.75 52.25
C VAL A 304 17.97 10.27 52.21
N SER A 305 18.60 10.47 53.37
CA SER A 305 20.04 10.80 53.44
C SER A 305 20.88 9.51 53.40
N ALA A 306 22.03 9.56 52.73
CA ALA A 306 22.95 8.42 52.57
C ALA A 306 23.47 7.82 53.89
N SER A 307 23.36 8.56 55.00
CA SER A 307 23.81 8.18 56.34
C SER A 307 22.73 7.51 57.21
N ALA A 308 21.45 7.55 56.82
CA ALA A 308 20.36 6.93 57.55
C ALA A 308 19.90 5.69 56.77
N SER A 309 19.83 4.55 57.45
CA SER A 309 19.46 3.21 56.97
C SER A 309 18.05 3.11 56.35
N GLY A 310 17.77 3.88 55.30
CA GLY A 310 16.48 3.92 54.59
C GLY A 310 15.40 4.80 55.24
N LEU A 311 15.72 5.64 56.23
CA LEU A 311 14.72 6.48 56.92
C LEU A 311 14.40 7.77 56.16
N CYS A 312 13.10 8.10 56.09
CA CYS A 312 12.60 9.37 55.56
C CYS A 312 13.04 10.57 56.42
N ASN A 313 13.66 11.56 55.79
CA ASN A 313 14.05 12.84 56.41
C ASN A 313 13.10 13.99 56.10
N SER A 314 12.34 13.91 55.00
CA SER A 314 11.28 14.86 54.65
C SER A 314 9.89 14.28 54.91
N VAL A 315 8.88 15.16 54.84
CA VAL A 315 7.47 14.74 54.76
C VAL A 315 7.31 13.77 53.58
N GLY A 316 6.66 12.63 53.84
CA GLY A 316 6.43 11.54 52.89
C GLY A 316 6.16 10.22 53.61
N ARG A 317 5.71 9.22 52.85
CA ARG A 317 5.38 7.86 53.36
C ARG A 317 6.21 6.75 52.73
N ILE A 318 6.73 6.95 51.52
CA ILE A 318 7.50 5.94 50.79
C ILE A 318 8.90 6.46 50.42
N THR A 319 9.89 5.57 50.40
CA THR A 319 11.23 5.90 49.91
C THR A 319 11.25 5.88 48.37
N PRO A 320 12.25 6.52 47.74
CA PRO A 320 12.42 6.48 46.28
C PRO A 320 12.57 5.06 45.71
N ILE A 321 13.05 4.11 46.52
CA ILE A 321 13.17 2.70 46.13
C ILE A 321 11.79 2.06 46.03
N VAL A 322 10.99 2.16 47.10
CA VAL A 322 9.61 1.64 47.14
C VAL A 322 8.74 2.29 46.07
N TYR A 323 8.88 3.60 45.87
CA TYR A 323 8.19 4.31 44.78
C TYR A 323 8.46 3.69 43.41
N LYS A 324 9.72 3.42 43.06
CA LYS A 324 10.07 2.79 41.77
C LYS A 324 9.45 1.40 41.63
N GLN A 325 9.42 0.61 42.71
CA GLN A 325 8.83 -0.72 42.71
C GLN A 325 7.31 -0.67 42.48
N LEU A 326 6.61 0.23 43.18
CA LEU A 326 5.17 0.43 43.03
C LEU A 326 4.80 0.93 41.62
N VAL A 327 5.54 1.91 41.09
CA VAL A 327 5.33 2.41 39.71
C VAL A 327 5.55 1.31 38.68
N ALA A 328 6.56 0.47 38.86
CA ALA A 328 6.81 -0.63 37.93
C ALA A 328 5.67 -1.65 37.96
N ALA A 329 5.13 -2.01 39.14
CA ALA A 329 3.96 -2.89 39.25
C ALA A 329 2.71 -2.30 38.59
N VAL A 330 2.51 -0.98 38.72
CA VAL A 330 1.44 -0.26 38.02
C VAL A 330 1.62 -0.29 36.51
N ASN A 331 2.84 -0.08 36.00
CA ASN A 331 3.09 -0.10 34.55
C ASN A 331 2.77 -1.47 33.93
N VAL A 332 3.07 -2.56 34.64
CA VAL A 332 2.70 -3.92 34.20
C VAL A 332 1.19 -4.11 34.23
N SER A 333 0.53 -3.66 35.30
CA SER A 333 -0.93 -3.76 35.44
C SER A 333 -1.63 -2.96 34.32
N TYR A 334 -1.13 -1.76 34.03
CA TYR A 334 -1.57 -0.94 32.90
C TYR A 334 -1.40 -1.65 31.57
N ALA A 335 -0.23 -2.26 31.33
CA ALA A 335 0.04 -2.95 30.08
C ALA A 335 -0.88 -4.16 29.88
N LEU A 336 -1.09 -4.96 30.93
CA LEU A 336 -2.02 -6.08 30.88
C LEU A 336 -3.45 -5.60 30.63
N ASP A 337 -3.92 -4.55 31.30
CA ASP A 337 -5.27 -4.02 31.12
C ASP A 337 -5.48 -3.43 29.72
N TYR A 338 -4.54 -2.60 29.25
CA TYR A 338 -4.64 -1.89 27.98
C TYR A 338 -4.39 -2.78 26.75
N TYR A 339 -3.41 -3.69 26.81
CA TYR A 339 -3.02 -4.51 25.66
C TYR A 339 -3.71 -5.89 25.62
N THR A 340 -4.37 -6.34 26.70
CA THR A 340 -5.14 -7.59 26.64
C THR A 340 -6.22 -7.56 25.54
N PRO A 341 -7.09 -6.54 25.43
CA PRO A 341 -8.13 -6.51 24.40
C PRO A 341 -7.60 -6.62 22.96
N PRO A 342 -6.60 -5.84 22.51
CA PRO A 342 -6.06 -5.98 21.16
C PRO A 342 -5.36 -7.33 20.95
N LEU A 343 -4.62 -7.87 21.93
CA LEU A 343 -4.01 -9.20 21.81
C LEU A 343 -5.05 -10.32 21.68
N LEU A 344 -6.18 -10.21 22.39
CA LEU A 344 -7.28 -11.15 22.25
C LEU A 344 -7.98 -11.03 20.89
N SER A 345 -8.08 -9.81 20.35
CA SER A 345 -8.61 -9.58 19.00
C SER A 345 -7.74 -10.22 17.89
N LEU A 346 -6.43 -10.37 18.15
CA LEU A 346 -5.54 -11.14 17.28
C LEU A 346 -5.80 -12.65 17.40
N GLN A 347 -6.17 -13.12 18.59
CA GLN A 347 -6.41 -14.53 18.88
C GLN A 347 -7.79 -15.02 18.40
N ASP A 348 -8.84 -14.22 18.56
CA ASP A 348 -10.23 -14.57 18.20
C ASP A 348 -10.60 -14.30 16.73
N CYS A 349 -9.59 -13.98 15.90
CA CYS A 349 -9.70 -13.64 14.49
C CYS A 349 -10.45 -12.34 14.17
N ASN A 350 -10.97 -11.60 15.15
CA ASN A 350 -11.76 -10.39 14.86
C ASN A 350 -10.90 -9.38 14.11
N PHE A 351 -9.64 -9.18 14.52
CA PHE A 351 -8.71 -8.30 13.81
C PHE A 351 -8.52 -8.69 12.33
N VAL A 352 -8.31 -9.98 12.08
CA VAL A 352 -8.07 -10.49 10.71
C VAL A 352 -9.36 -10.42 9.89
N ARG A 353 -10.50 -10.71 10.51
CA ARG A 353 -11.84 -10.60 9.91
C ARG A 353 -12.18 -9.19 9.52
N ASP A 354 -11.93 -8.22 10.39
CA ASP A 354 -12.17 -6.81 10.09
C ASP A 354 -11.23 -6.33 8.97
N THR A 355 -9.97 -6.77 8.98
CA THR A 355 -9.00 -6.50 7.91
C THR A 355 -9.47 -7.05 6.56
N PHE A 356 -9.87 -8.32 6.49
CA PHE A 356 -10.36 -8.93 5.25
C PHE A 356 -11.70 -8.37 4.82
N ARG A 357 -12.58 -8.03 5.75
CA ARG A 357 -13.83 -7.33 5.45
C ARG A 357 -13.55 -5.98 4.80
N ASN A 358 -12.57 -5.24 5.29
CA ASN A 358 -12.19 -3.97 4.69
C ASN A 358 -11.59 -4.16 3.28
N ILE A 359 -10.72 -5.15 3.10
CA ILE A 359 -10.14 -5.50 1.79
C ILE A 359 -11.24 -5.88 0.78
N THR A 360 -12.15 -6.76 1.17
CA THR A 360 -13.21 -7.28 0.30
C THR A 360 -14.26 -6.23 -0.05
N SER A 361 -14.58 -5.32 0.87
CA SER A 361 -15.58 -4.28 0.61
C SER A 361 -15.01 -3.04 -0.10
N GLU A 362 -13.81 -2.59 0.27
CA GLU A 362 -13.26 -1.32 -0.24
C GLU A 362 -12.32 -1.52 -1.44
N TYR A 363 -11.52 -2.58 -1.46
CA TYR A 363 -10.41 -2.74 -2.42
C TYR A 363 -10.71 -3.74 -3.55
N CYS A 364 -11.40 -4.83 -3.25
CA CYS A 364 -11.72 -5.86 -4.26
C CYS A 364 -12.59 -5.35 -5.43
N PRO A 365 -13.70 -4.60 -5.21
CA PRO A 365 -14.53 -4.11 -6.30
C PRO A 365 -13.81 -3.18 -7.31
N PRO A 366 -13.00 -2.18 -6.87
CA PRO A 366 -12.26 -1.37 -7.83
C PRO A 366 -11.15 -2.17 -8.53
N LEU A 367 -10.45 -3.07 -7.84
CA LEU A 367 -9.44 -3.95 -8.45
C LEU A 367 -10.03 -4.77 -9.61
N GLU A 368 -11.17 -5.44 -9.38
CA GLU A 368 -11.87 -6.23 -10.39
C GLU A 368 -12.33 -5.36 -11.58
N ARG A 369 -12.90 -4.18 -11.28
CA ARG A 369 -13.36 -3.25 -12.31
C ARG A 369 -12.22 -2.77 -13.21
N TYR A 370 -11.09 -2.39 -12.64
CA TYR A 370 -9.95 -1.89 -13.41
C TYR A 370 -9.26 -3.00 -14.20
N LEU A 371 -9.19 -4.23 -13.66
CA LEU A 371 -8.72 -5.40 -14.43
C LEU A 371 -9.61 -5.69 -15.64
N LYS A 372 -10.93 -5.66 -15.47
CA LYS A 372 -11.89 -5.79 -16.58
C LYS A 372 -11.69 -4.68 -17.63
N MET A 373 -11.43 -3.45 -17.19
CA MET A 373 -11.14 -2.32 -18.08
C MET A 373 -9.84 -2.53 -18.88
N VAL A 374 -8.77 -3.01 -18.24
CA VAL A 374 -7.51 -3.35 -18.90
C VAL A 374 -7.69 -4.48 -19.90
N ASN A 375 -8.40 -5.55 -19.52
CA ASN A 375 -8.70 -6.68 -20.40
C ASN A 375 -9.50 -6.25 -21.64
N ALA A 376 -10.55 -5.44 -21.44
CA ALA A 376 -11.32 -4.87 -22.55
C ALA A 376 -10.45 -4.02 -23.47
N GLY A 377 -9.58 -3.17 -22.90
CA GLY A 377 -8.63 -2.36 -23.65
C GLY A 377 -7.67 -3.19 -24.52
N LEU A 378 -7.07 -4.24 -23.95
CA LEU A 378 -6.17 -5.14 -24.67
C LEU A 378 -6.86 -5.88 -25.82
N VAL A 379 -8.08 -6.37 -25.61
CA VAL A 379 -8.86 -7.05 -26.66
C VAL A 379 -9.17 -6.09 -27.80
N LEU A 380 -9.64 -4.88 -27.49
CA LEU A 380 -9.97 -3.87 -28.49
C LEU A 380 -8.75 -3.45 -29.32
N ILE A 381 -7.60 -3.28 -28.68
CA ILE A 381 -6.33 -2.98 -29.37
C ILE A 381 -5.92 -4.14 -30.28
N SER A 382 -5.99 -5.39 -29.80
CA SER A 382 -5.64 -6.58 -30.59
C SER A 382 -6.51 -6.71 -31.84
N VAL A 383 -7.84 -6.57 -31.69
CA VAL A 383 -8.79 -6.59 -32.82
C VAL A 383 -8.48 -5.46 -33.80
N GLY A 384 -8.23 -4.24 -33.31
CA GLY A 384 -7.87 -3.10 -34.15
C GLY A 384 -6.59 -3.33 -34.97
N ILE A 385 -5.52 -3.84 -34.34
CA ILE A 385 -4.26 -4.14 -35.03
C ILE A 385 -4.47 -5.25 -36.09
N MET A 386 -5.21 -6.30 -35.75
CA MET A 386 -5.51 -7.39 -36.69
C MET A 386 -6.26 -6.91 -37.93
N LEU A 387 -7.30 -6.08 -37.76
CA LEU A 387 -8.05 -5.49 -38.86
C LEU A 387 -7.14 -4.58 -39.73
N CYS A 388 -6.33 -3.73 -39.09
CA CYS A 388 -5.36 -2.88 -39.79
C CYS A 388 -4.37 -3.68 -40.64
N LEU A 389 -3.84 -4.80 -40.11
CA LEU A 389 -2.91 -5.66 -40.84
C LEU A 389 -3.58 -6.38 -42.03
N LEU A 390 -4.80 -6.88 -41.84
CA LEU A 390 -5.57 -7.53 -42.91
C LEU A 390 -5.87 -6.57 -44.06
N LEU A 391 -6.30 -5.34 -43.75
CA LEU A 391 -6.53 -4.29 -44.75
C LEU A 391 -5.24 -3.93 -45.49
N TRP A 392 -4.11 -3.85 -44.78
CA TRP A 392 -2.80 -3.61 -45.40
C TRP A 392 -2.37 -4.73 -46.34
N ILE A 393 -2.59 -5.99 -45.99
CA ILE A 393 -2.28 -7.14 -46.84
C ILE A 393 -3.13 -7.12 -48.11
N LEU A 394 -4.44 -6.85 -47.99
CA LEU A 394 -5.34 -6.72 -49.14
C LEU A 394 -4.93 -5.57 -50.07
N TYR A 395 -4.50 -4.44 -49.51
CA TYR A 395 -4.00 -3.31 -50.28
C TYR A 395 -2.69 -3.63 -51.00
N ALA A 396 -1.71 -4.21 -50.30
CA ALA A 396 -0.43 -4.58 -50.89
C ALA A 396 -0.56 -5.64 -52.00
N ASN A 397 -1.57 -6.51 -51.91
CA ASN A 397 -1.85 -7.55 -52.89
C ASN A 397 -2.79 -7.11 -54.02
N ARG A 398 -3.30 -5.86 -54.01
CA ARG A 398 -4.13 -5.33 -55.10
C ARG A 398 -3.23 -5.15 -56.34
N PRO A 399 -3.56 -5.78 -57.49
CA PRO A 399 -2.71 -5.70 -58.67
C PRO A 399 -2.65 -4.26 -59.16
N ARG A 400 -1.44 -3.71 -59.26
CA ARG A 400 -1.10 -2.42 -59.91
C ARG A 400 -1.30 -2.52 -61.43
N ARG A 401 -2.48 -2.95 -61.89
CA ARG A 401 -2.78 -3.21 -63.30
C ARG A 401 -3.26 -1.98 -64.06
N GLU A 402 -3.59 -0.87 -63.38
CA GLU A 402 -4.16 0.31 -64.03
C GLU A 402 -3.14 1.42 -64.36
N GLU A 403 -1.92 1.39 -63.82
CA GLU A 403 -0.89 2.40 -64.16
C GLU A 403 -0.05 2.03 -65.41
N VAL A 404 -0.18 0.81 -65.93
CA VAL A 404 0.55 0.38 -67.14
C VAL A 404 -0.22 0.69 -68.43
N PHE A 405 -1.52 0.98 -68.34
CA PHE A 405 -2.33 1.23 -69.53
C PHE A 405 -2.25 2.68 -70.04
N VAL A 406 -1.99 3.66 -69.15
CA VAL A 406 -1.88 5.08 -69.55
C VAL A 406 -0.53 5.37 -70.20
N ARG A 407 0.55 4.66 -69.83
CA ARG A 407 1.91 4.91 -70.36
C ARG A 407 2.14 4.38 -71.78
N LYS A 408 1.23 3.57 -72.33
CA LYS A 408 1.35 3.01 -73.69
C LYS A 408 0.64 3.83 -74.78
N ILE A 409 -0.16 4.84 -74.43
CA ILE A 409 -1.02 5.54 -75.41
C ILE A 409 -0.55 6.97 -75.72
N SER A 410 0.38 7.56 -74.96
CA SER A 410 0.82 8.93 -75.22
C SER A 410 2.35 9.06 -75.29
N LEU A 411 2.90 8.83 -76.48
CA LEU A 411 4.03 9.57 -77.06
C LEU A 411 3.88 9.43 -78.59
N PRO A 412 4.27 10.42 -79.43
CA PRO A 412 5.08 11.59 -79.11
C PRO A 412 4.46 12.92 -79.57
N ILE A 413 4.93 14.07 -79.04
CA ILE A 413 5.29 15.26 -79.85
C ILE A 413 6.17 16.16 -78.98
N LYS A 414 7.25 16.61 -79.63
CA LYS A 414 8.35 17.45 -79.16
C LYS A 414 7.88 18.82 -78.65
N ALA A 415 8.61 19.28 -77.64
CA ALA A 415 9.16 20.62 -77.45
C ALA A 415 8.41 21.82 -78.05
N LEU A 416 7.96 22.72 -77.19
CA LEU A 416 8.43 24.12 -77.09
C LEU A 416 7.52 24.83 -76.07
N CYS A 417 8.12 25.57 -75.14
CA CYS A 417 7.75 26.95 -74.79
C CYS A 417 8.49 27.33 -73.50
N GLY A 418 9.55 28.10 -73.65
CA GLY A 418 9.87 29.07 -72.63
C GLY A 418 8.81 30.17 -72.64
N CYS A 419 8.51 30.70 -71.48
CA CYS A 419 8.16 32.12 -71.33
C CYS A 419 8.48 32.53 -69.90
N SER A 420 9.45 33.43 -69.82
CA SER A 420 9.73 34.31 -68.70
C SER A 420 8.47 35.06 -68.29
N ASN A 421 8.29 35.27 -66.99
CA ASN A 421 7.60 36.46 -66.49
C ASN A 421 8.32 36.97 -65.23
N ASN A 422 9.14 37.99 -65.45
CA ASN A 422 9.68 38.87 -64.43
C ASN A 422 8.54 39.63 -63.75
N HIS A 423 8.52 39.62 -62.42
CA HIS A 423 7.95 40.70 -61.63
C HIS A 423 9.09 41.35 -60.84
N ASN A 424 9.44 42.58 -61.23
CA ASN A 424 10.39 43.44 -60.53
C ASN A 424 9.79 43.99 -59.24
N ASN A 425 10.63 44.14 -58.21
CA ASN A 425 10.51 45.22 -57.24
C ASN A 425 11.90 45.75 -56.84
N SER A 426 12.11 47.02 -57.20
CA SER A 426 12.88 48.11 -56.56
C SER A 426 14.26 47.85 -55.90
N TYR A 427 15.31 48.51 -56.41
CA TYR A 427 15.92 49.73 -55.83
C TYR A 427 17.18 50.18 -56.61
N GLY A 428 17.36 51.49 -56.81
CA GLY A 428 18.69 52.12 -56.85
C GLY A 428 19.13 52.86 -58.12
N ASN A 429 18.77 54.15 -58.22
CA ASN A 429 19.63 55.31 -58.56
C ASN A 429 20.71 55.22 -59.67
N ASN A 430 20.55 56.01 -60.75
CA ASN A 430 21.17 57.33 -60.93
C ASN A 430 21.16 57.79 -62.41
N ASN A 431 20.85 59.08 -62.62
CA ASN A 431 21.30 60.03 -63.66
C ASN A 431 21.22 59.57 -65.14
N THR A 432 20.63 60.30 -66.08
CA THR A 432 20.80 61.72 -66.41
C THR A 432 19.72 62.11 -67.44
N THR A 433 19.40 63.40 -67.48
CA THR A 433 18.36 64.15 -68.19
C THR A 433 18.30 64.01 -69.74
N PRO A 434 17.19 64.47 -70.35
CA PRO A 434 16.63 63.98 -71.63
C PRO A 434 16.81 64.96 -72.79
N SER A 435 16.41 64.56 -74.00
CA SER A 435 15.60 65.42 -74.87
C SER A 435 15.09 64.67 -76.10
N SER A 436 13.80 64.91 -76.41
CA SER A 436 13.15 65.01 -77.74
C SER A 436 13.36 63.86 -78.74
N GLY A 437 12.34 63.18 -79.26
CA GLY A 437 10.99 63.63 -79.58
C GLY A 437 10.76 63.45 -81.09
N VAL A 438 9.53 63.03 -81.43
CA VAL A 438 8.85 63.21 -82.74
C VAL A 438 9.34 62.25 -83.84
N GLU A 439 8.61 61.17 -84.14
CA GLU A 439 7.53 61.10 -85.16
C GLU A 439 7.95 61.63 -86.55
N VAL A 440 8.26 60.71 -87.46
CA VAL A 440 7.48 60.46 -88.69
C VAL A 440 7.49 58.95 -88.96
#